data_AF-A0A9W8QUD5-F1
#
_entry.id   AF-A0A9W8QUD5-F1
#
_cell.length_a   1.000
_cell.length_b   1.000
_cell.length_c   1.000
_cell.angle_alpha   90.00
_cell.angle_beta   90.00
_cell.angle_gamma   90.00
#
_symmetry.space_group_name_H-M   'P 1'
#
loop_
_entity.id
_entity.type
_entity.pdbx_description
1 polymer ?
#
loop_
_entity_poly.entity_id
_entity_poly.type
_entity_poly.pdbx_seq_one_letter_code
_entity_poly.pdbx_strand_id
1 'polypeptide(L)'
;MALMMSSGLTLNNTIDSQTTQWFLKNDSTVNEVLLENFAHRSVHDLTVIGKAAVKAFYGKQPAYSYYSGCSQGGRQGYFAAEKYPEDFDGILANAPAINAPQLSPAEFWPSVLMTNIVVPPQCVFRACQDAIVEACDALDGARDGLISAPEKCHYDTSKLVSKKIECTETDSTVVVTKEHAELVAKILEGPVDSNGKTLWYGTPPGADFDGLANTTTVNGTIVPVPFVTAEAWFNQLID
;
A
#
# COMPACT_ATOMS: atom_id res chain seq x y z
N MET A 1 -7.86 1.16 7.98
CA MET A 1 -6.65 1.63 7.28
C MET A 1 -5.88 2.52 8.25
N ALA A 2 -4.87 2.00 8.94
CA ALA A 2 -4.04 2.75 9.88
C ALA A 2 -2.68 2.96 9.21
N LEU A 3 -2.61 3.95 8.33
CA LEU A 3 -1.38 4.34 7.65
C LEU A 3 -0.61 5.27 8.60
N MET A 4 0.64 4.89 8.90
CA MET A 4 1.68 5.72 9.54
C MET A 4 1.60 6.09 11.03
N MET A 5 0.83 5.40 11.88
CA MET A 5 0.96 5.64 13.33
C MET A 5 2.21 4.94 13.89
N SER A 6 3.29 5.70 14.17
CA SER A 6 4.16 5.53 15.37
C SER A 6 5.54 6.22 15.34
N SER A 7 5.83 7.23 14.49
CA SER A 7 7.07 8.01 14.67
C SER A 7 7.11 8.74 16.04
N GLY A 8 5.97 8.79 16.72
CA GLY A 8 5.75 9.45 18.01
C GLY A 8 4.82 10.63 17.80
N LEU A 9 3.88 10.86 18.73
CA LEU A 9 3.16 12.13 18.79
C LEU A 9 4.22 13.23 18.90
N THR A 10 4.38 14.05 17.86
CA THR A 10 5.16 15.28 17.99
C THR A 10 4.52 16.10 19.10
N LEU A 11 5.30 16.55 20.09
CA LEU A 11 4.79 17.40 21.16
C LEU A 11 3.93 18.53 20.55
N ASN A 12 2.65 18.61 20.97
CA ASN A 12 1.63 19.56 20.52
C ASN A 12 0.97 19.34 19.14
N ASN A 13 0.98 18.13 18.56
CA ASN A 13 0.35 17.85 17.25
C ASN A 13 0.86 18.77 16.12
N THR A 14 2.10 19.23 16.21
CA THR A 14 2.68 20.20 15.28
C THR A 14 3.04 19.61 13.92
N ILE A 15 3.16 18.28 13.83
CA ILE A 15 3.47 17.58 12.58
C ILE A 15 2.46 16.44 12.38
N ASP A 16 1.86 16.40 11.20
CA ASP A 16 0.96 15.31 10.82
C ASP A 16 1.75 14.01 10.63
N SER A 17 1.44 13.00 11.46
CA SER A 17 2.06 11.68 11.39
C SER A 17 1.79 10.91 10.08
N GLN A 18 0.76 11.30 9.32
CA GLN A 18 0.46 10.72 8.00
C GLN A 18 1.32 11.31 6.89
N THR A 19 2.06 12.38 7.18
CA THR A 19 3.06 12.92 6.27
C THR A 19 4.44 12.41 6.65
N THR A 20 5.42 12.62 5.78
CA THR A 20 6.85 12.37 6.06
C THR A 20 7.57 13.61 6.60
N GLN A 21 6.84 14.68 6.98
CA GLN A 21 7.45 15.92 7.50
C GLN A 21 8.23 15.72 8.81
N TRP A 22 7.93 14.67 9.58
CA TRP A 22 8.67 14.33 10.79
C TRP A 22 10.04 13.70 10.49
N PHE A 23 10.27 13.25 9.26
CA PHE A 23 11.47 12.52 8.87
C PHE A 23 12.70 13.41 8.78
N LEU A 24 12.56 14.64 8.27
CA LEU A 24 13.66 15.60 8.18
C LEU A 24 13.57 16.64 9.32
N LYS A 25 14.72 17.13 9.75
CA LYS A 25 14.83 18.31 10.61
C LYS A 25 14.76 19.59 9.75
N ASN A 26 14.66 20.75 10.41
CA ASN A 26 14.63 22.05 9.73
C ASN A 26 15.88 22.33 8.86
N ASP A 27 17.00 21.66 9.14
CA ASP A 27 18.25 21.74 8.36
C ASP A 27 18.34 20.69 7.24
N SER A 28 17.23 20.00 6.93
CA SER A 28 17.14 18.91 5.94
C SER A 28 17.95 17.65 6.28
N THR A 29 18.48 17.51 7.50
CA THR A 29 19.09 16.25 7.95
C THR A 29 18.06 15.28 8.49
N VAL A 30 18.35 13.97 8.45
CA VAL A 30 17.45 12.93 8.96
C VAL A 30 17.23 13.07 10.47
N ASN A 31 15.97 12.97 10.89
CA ASN A 31 15.57 12.86 12.28
C ASN A 31 15.65 11.41 12.76
N GLU A 32 16.87 10.96 13.08
CA GLU A 32 17.15 9.57 13.47
C GLU A 32 16.29 9.05 14.61
N VAL A 33 15.96 9.91 15.59
CA VAL A 33 15.12 9.54 16.75
C VAL A 33 13.71 9.17 16.31
N LEU A 34 13.09 9.97 15.43
CA LEU A 34 11.73 9.70 14.94
C LEU A 34 11.73 8.57 13.91
N LEU A 35 12.81 8.42 13.14
CA LEU A 35 13.00 7.28 12.26
C LEU A 35 13.10 5.97 13.06
N GLU A 36 13.85 5.94 14.16
CA GLU A 36 13.97 4.75 15.02
C GLU A 36 12.63 4.42 15.69
N ASN A 37 11.89 5.44 16.15
CA ASN A 37 10.55 5.26 16.69
C ASN A 37 9.61 4.64 15.65
N PHE A 38 9.59 5.18 14.43
CA PHE A 38 8.80 4.64 13.33
C PHE A 38 9.25 3.23 12.97
N ALA A 39 10.56 2.97 12.95
CA ALA A 39 11.13 1.69 12.55
C ALA A 39 10.75 0.58 13.53
N HIS A 40 10.93 0.77 14.84
CA HIS A 40 10.64 -0.29 15.82
C HIS A 40 10.42 0.17 17.27
N ARG A 41 11.05 1.26 17.73
CA ARG A 41 11.15 1.54 19.18
C ARG A 41 9.81 1.90 19.82
N SER A 42 8.93 2.57 19.09
CA SER A 42 7.65 3.06 19.63
C SER A 42 6.75 1.96 20.21
N VAL A 43 6.64 0.82 19.52
CA VAL A 43 5.82 -0.32 19.95
C VAL A 43 6.45 -1.01 21.17
N HIS A 44 7.77 -1.06 21.23
CA HIS A 44 8.49 -1.57 22.40
C HIS A 44 8.24 -0.70 23.64
N ASP A 45 8.46 0.61 23.53
CA ASP A 45 8.26 1.55 24.63
C ASP A 45 6.81 1.52 25.14
N LEU A 46 5.84 1.49 24.22
CA LEU A 46 4.43 1.30 24.54
C LEU A 46 4.20 0.03 25.37
N THR A 47 4.86 -1.07 25.01
CA THR A 47 4.70 -2.36 25.67
C THR A 47 5.30 -2.36 27.07
N VAL A 48 6.52 -1.82 27.22
CA VAL A 48 7.20 -1.70 28.53
C VAL A 48 6.37 -0.83 29.48
N ILE A 49 5.93 0.34 29.01
CA ILE A 49 5.10 1.27 29.80
C ILE A 49 3.75 0.64 30.14
N GLY A 50 3.10 0.00 29.16
CA GLY A 50 1.81 -0.68 29.34
C GLY A 50 1.88 -1.78 30.40
N LYS A 51 2.89 -2.66 30.33
CA LYS A 51 3.10 -3.71 31.34
C LYS A 51 3.36 -3.13 32.73
N ALA A 52 4.11 -2.03 32.83
CA ALA A 52 4.35 -1.34 34.10
C ALA A 52 3.07 -0.74 34.68
N ALA A 53 2.24 -0.09 33.85
CA ALA A 53 0.95 0.46 34.25
C ALA A 53 -0.02 -0.64 34.74
N VAL A 54 -0.10 -1.76 34.02
CA VAL A 54 -0.88 -2.94 34.43
C VAL A 54 -0.42 -3.43 35.81
N LYS A 55 0.89 -3.56 36.03
CA LYS A 55 1.43 -3.98 37.34
C LYS A 55 1.11 -2.99 38.45
N ALA A 56 1.23 -1.70 38.20
CA ALA A 56 0.95 -0.66 39.20
C ALA A 56 -0.54 -0.66 39.61
N PHE A 57 -1.44 -0.87 38.65
CA PHE A 57 -2.88 -0.85 38.88
C PHE A 57 -3.42 -2.15 39.49
N TYR A 58 -3.00 -3.31 38.96
CA TYR A 58 -3.52 -4.62 39.35
C TYR A 58 -2.64 -5.35 40.39
N GLY A 59 -1.49 -4.80 40.77
CA GLY A 59 -0.55 -5.39 41.73
C GLY A 59 0.25 -6.59 41.22
N LYS A 60 0.07 -6.98 39.95
CA LYS A 60 0.77 -8.11 39.32
C LYS A 60 1.00 -7.86 37.82
N GLN A 61 2.06 -8.46 37.28
CA GLN A 61 2.33 -8.42 35.83
C GLN A 61 1.24 -9.17 35.05
N PRO A 62 1.01 -8.83 33.76
CA PRO A 62 0.15 -9.63 32.90
C PRO A 62 0.72 -11.05 32.76
N ALA A 63 -0.18 -12.04 32.75
CA ALA A 63 0.22 -13.43 32.53
C ALA A 63 0.61 -13.70 31.07
N TYR A 64 0.02 -12.96 30.13
CA TYR A 64 0.32 -12.98 28.71
C TYR A 64 0.15 -11.57 28.12
N SER A 65 0.87 -11.29 27.03
CA SER A 65 0.89 -10.04 26.27
C SER A 65 0.71 -10.37 24.79
N TYR A 66 -0.20 -9.66 24.10
CA TYR A 66 -0.50 -9.91 22.69
C TYR A 66 -0.42 -8.63 21.87
N TYR A 67 0.05 -8.76 20.63
CA TYR A 67 0.04 -7.69 19.63
C TYR A 67 -0.85 -8.08 18.45
N SER A 68 -1.62 -7.12 17.93
CA SER A 68 -2.39 -7.27 16.69
C SER A 68 -2.24 -6.01 15.85
N GLY A 69 -1.73 -6.16 14.63
CA GLY A 69 -1.48 -5.05 13.72
C GLY A 69 -1.78 -5.42 12.26
N CYS A 70 -2.01 -4.41 11.41
CA CYS A 70 -2.23 -4.57 9.97
C CYS A 70 -1.41 -3.52 9.20
N SER A 71 -0.95 -3.80 7.97
CA SER A 71 -0.15 -2.86 7.16
C SER A 71 1.16 -2.47 7.88
N GLN A 72 1.37 -1.19 8.15
CA GLN A 72 2.45 -0.68 8.99
C GLN A 72 2.46 -1.32 10.39
N GLY A 73 1.29 -1.62 10.97
CA GLY A 73 1.19 -2.39 12.20
C GLY A 73 1.63 -3.86 12.05
N GLY A 74 1.35 -4.47 10.89
CA GLY A 74 1.88 -5.80 10.58
C GLY A 74 3.41 -5.78 10.55
N ARG A 75 4.02 -4.77 9.89
CA ARG A 75 5.47 -4.55 9.91
C ARG A 75 6.01 -4.41 11.34
N GLN A 76 5.36 -3.59 12.17
CA GLN A 76 5.74 -3.41 13.57
C GLN A 76 5.68 -4.71 14.37
N GLY A 77 4.67 -5.57 14.13
CA GLY A 77 4.60 -6.90 14.73
C GLY A 77 5.82 -7.75 14.40
N TYR A 78 6.27 -7.75 13.13
CA TYR A 78 7.51 -8.43 12.75
C TYR A 78 8.75 -7.85 13.43
N PHE A 79 8.87 -6.53 13.50
CA PHE A 79 9.99 -5.88 14.22
C PHE A 79 9.96 -6.14 15.73
N ALA A 80 8.78 -6.24 16.34
CA ALA A 80 8.64 -6.63 17.73
C ALA A 80 9.14 -8.08 17.93
N ALA A 81 8.74 -9.01 17.06
CA ALA A 81 9.22 -10.39 17.11
C ALA A 81 10.75 -10.50 16.93
N GLU A 82 11.32 -9.73 16.01
CA GLU A 82 12.75 -9.81 15.67
C GLU A 82 13.65 -9.09 16.70
N LYS A 83 13.28 -7.86 17.11
CA LYS A 83 14.12 -7.02 17.97
C LYS A 83 13.77 -7.10 19.45
N TYR A 84 12.53 -7.43 19.79
CA TYR A 84 12.01 -7.40 21.16
C TYR A 84 11.19 -8.67 21.49
N PRO A 85 11.79 -9.86 21.39
CA PRO A 85 11.06 -11.13 21.46
C PRO A 85 10.31 -11.36 22.77
N GLU A 86 10.66 -10.65 23.85
CA GLU A 86 10.04 -10.74 25.18
C GLU A 86 8.81 -9.80 25.36
N ASP A 87 8.50 -8.97 24.35
CA ASP A 87 7.41 -8.00 24.43
C ASP A 87 6.03 -8.67 24.38
N PHE A 88 5.88 -9.71 23.55
CA PHE A 88 4.60 -10.36 23.31
C PHE A 88 4.73 -11.89 23.25
N ASP A 89 3.79 -12.58 23.90
CA ASP A 89 3.64 -14.04 23.83
C ASP A 89 2.95 -14.47 22.53
N GLY A 90 2.20 -13.57 21.88
CA GLY A 90 1.55 -13.83 20.60
C GLY A 90 1.42 -12.56 19.75
N ILE A 91 1.71 -12.68 18.46
CA ILE A 91 1.68 -11.59 17.49
C ILE A 91 0.79 -11.99 16.31
N LEU A 92 -0.26 -11.21 16.07
CA LEU A 92 -1.09 -11.28 14.87
C LEU A 92 -0.70 -10.12 13.93
N ALA A 93 0.17 -10.41 12.97
CA ALA A 93 0.66 -9.44 11.98
C ALA A 93 -0.02 -9.64 10.62
N ASN A 94 -0.99 -8.77 10.30
CA ASN A 94 -1.77 -8.83 9.07
C ASN A 94 -1.19 -7.93 7.98
N ALA A 95 -1.27 -8.34 6.71
CA ALA A 95 -0.83 -7.60 5.52
C ALA A 95 0.46 -6.77 5.78
N PRO A 96 1.55 -7.39 6.27
CA PRO A 96 2.66 -6.66 6.84
C PRO A 96 3.43 -5.90 5.75
N ALA A 97 3.62 -4.59 5.94
CA ALA A 97 4.42 -3.74 5.05
C ALA A 97 5.94 -3.98 5.22
N ILE A 98 6.38 -5.24 5.23
CA ILE A 98 7.79 -5.62 5.31
C ILE A 98 8.51 -5.20 4.03
N ASN A 99 9.78 -4.79 4.14
CA ASN A 99 10.57 -4.22 3.03
C ASN A 99 10.02 -2.90 2.46
N ALA A 100 9.65 -1.96 3.35
CA ALA A 100 9.18 -0.62 2.98
C ALA A 100 10.02 0.09 1.89
N PRO A 101 11.36 -0.01 1.85
CA PRO A 101 12.15 0.63 0.78
C PRO A 101 11.85 0.13 -0.64
N GLN A 102 11.39 -1.12 -0.81
CA GLN A 102 10.98 -1.68 -2.10
C GLN A 102 9.48 -1.56 -2.33
N LEU A 103 8.69 -1.70 -1.25
CA LEU A 103 7.23 -1.59 -1.30
C LEU A 103 6.79 -0.18 -1.71
N SER A 104 7.33 0.88 -1.10
CA SER A 104 6.90 2.26 -1.39
C SER A 104 7.10 2.62 -2.88
N PRO A 105 8.24 2.30 -3.52
CA PRO A 105 8.37 2.43 -4.98
C PRO A 105 7.34 1.66 -5.80
N ALA A 106 7.01 0.43 -5.38
CA ALA A 106 6.02 -0.38 -6.07
C ALA A 106 4.59 0.21 -5.94
N GLU A 107 4.25 0.75 -4.77
CA GLU A 107 2.95 1.42 -4.54
C GLU A 107 2.81 2.70 -5.37
N PHE A 108 3.90 3.38 -5.68
CA PHE A 108 3.90 4.58 -6.55
C PHE A 108 3.94 4.25 -8.05
N TRP A 109 4.30 3.01 -8.40
CA TRP A 109 4.51 2.58 -9.79
C TRP A 109 3.32 2.85 -10.73
N PRO A 110 2.05 2.64 -10.33
CA PRO A 110 0.92 2.95 -11.21
C PRO A 110 0.84 4.43 -11.59
N SER A 111 1.17 5.35 -10.67
CA SER A 111 1.19 6.79 -10.96
C SER A 111 2.29 7.16 -11.96
N VAL A 112 3.46 6.52 -11.87
CA VAL A 112 4.55 6.67 -12.85
C VAL A 112 4.09 6.18 -14.21
N LEU A 113 3.49 4.99 -14.29
CA LEU A 113 2.99 4.43 -15.53
C LEU A 113 1.91 5.32 -16.17
N MET A 114 0.94 5.79 -15.38
CA MET A 114 -0.11 6.68 -15.88
C MET A 114 0.45 7.96 -16.49
N THR A 115 1.46 8.55 -15.86
CA THR A 115 2.11 9.78 -16.34
C THR A 115 2.93 9.56 -17.62
N ASN A 116 3.45 8.35 -17.83
CA ASN A 116 4.33 8.04 -18.97
C ASN A 116 3.63 7.31 -20.13
N ILE A 117 2.46 6.73 -19.91
CA ILE A 117 1.71 5.96 -20.92
C ILE A 117 0.40 6.68 -21.24
N VAL A 118 -0.54 6.68 -20.29
CA VAL A 118 -1.88 7.25 -20.45
C VAL A 118 -2.54 7.38 -19.06
N VAL A 119 -3.34 8.42 -18.85
CA VAL A 119 -4.18 8.56 -17.66
C VAL A 119 -5.63 8.24 -18.05
N PRO A 120 -6.13 7.01 -17.82
CA PRO A 120 -7.51 6.66 -18.15
C PRO A 120 -8.47 7.18 -17.07
N PRO A 121 -9.77 7.34 -17.37
CA PRO A 121 -10.78 7.48 -16.32
C PRO A 121 -10.91 6.18 -15.50
N GLN A 122 -11.31 6.30 -14.23
CA GLN A 122 -11.35 5.17 -13.29
C GLN A 122 -12.27 4.03 -13.74
N CYS A 123 -13.35 4.33 -14.46
CA CYS A 123 -14.21 3.32 -15.10
C CYS A 123 -13.45 2.30 -15.98
N VAL A 124 -12.33 2.69 -16.61
CA VAL A 124 -11.53 1.77 -17.43
C VAL A 124 -10.84 0.74 -16.53
N PHE A 125 -10.27 1.17 -15.40
CA PHE A 125 -9.69 0.25 -14.41
C PHE A 125 -10.74 -0.70 -13.84
N ARG A 126 -11.94 -0.20 -13.50
CA ARG A 126 -13.04 -1.06 -13.03
C ARG A 126 -13.48 -2.08 -14.08
N ALA A 127 -13.62 -1.67 -15.34
CA ALA A 127 -13.96 -2.60 -16.41
C ALA A 127 -12.88 -3.67 -16.64
N CYS A 128 -11.60 -3.30 -16.50
CA CYS A 128 -10.50 -4.25 -16.54
C CYS A 128 -10.56 -5.22 -15.35
N GLN A 129 -10.83 -4.71 -14.15
CA GLN A 129 -10.98 -5.49 -12.93
C GLN A 129 -12.08 -6.54 -13.08
N ASP A 130 -13.26 -6.13 -13.52
CA ASP A 130 -14.41 -7.02 -13.73
C ASP A 130 -14.07 -8.14 -14.72
N ALA A 131 -13.40 -7.81 -15.83
CA ALA A 131 -13.02 -8.80 -16.83
C ALA A 131 -11.93 -9.77 -16.35
N ILE A 132 -11.01 -9.31 -15.50
CA ILE A 132 -10.01 -10.18 -14.86
C ILE A 132 -10.71 -11.14 -13.89
N VAL A 133 -11.61 -10.64 -13.04
CA VAL A 133 -12.41 -11.46 -12.12
C VAL A 133 -13.24 -12.48 -12.89
N GLU A 134 -14.00 -12.07 -13.91
CA GLU A 134 -14.82 -12.98 -14.73
C GLU A 134 -13.98 -14.11 -15.35
N ALA A 135 -12.77 -13.80 -15.81
CA ALA A 135 -11.89 -14.78 -16.43
C ALA A 135 -11.22 -15.74 -15.42
N CYS A 136 -11.04 -15.31 -14.17
CA CYS A 136 -10.20 -16.00 -13.20
C CYS A 136 -10.96 -16.58 -11.99
N ASP A 137 -12.19 -16.16 -11.72
CA ASP A 137 -13.05 -16.61 -10.62
C ASP A 137 -13.10 -18.15 -10.53
N ALA A 138 -13.42 -18.81 -11.64
CA ALA A 138 -13.53 -20.27 -11.70
C ALA A 138 -12.23 -21.08 -11.49
N LEU A 139 -11.06 -20.45 -11.36
CA LEU A 139 -9.75 -21.14 -11.32
C LEU A 139 -9.45 -21.81 -9.97
N ASP A 140 -10.17 -21.46 -8.91
CA ASP A 140 -10.12 -22.14 -7.61
C ASP A 140 -11.17 -23.26 -7.48
N GLY A 141 -12.09 -23.38 -8.44
CA GLY A 141 -13.18 -24.36 -8.46
C GLY A 141 -14.53 -23.83 -7.98
N ALA A 142 -14.62 -22.57 -7.57
CA ALA A 142 -15.86 -21.86 -7.25
C ALA A 142 -16.17 -20.77 -8.27
N ARG A 143 -17.44 -20.36 -8.39
CA ARG A 143 -17.83 -19.16 -9.13
C ARG A 143 -18.58 -18.25 -8.18
N ASP A 144 -17.84 -17.44 -7.44
CA ASP A 144 -18.36 -16.60 -6.36
C ASP A 144 -17.94 -15.13 -6.51
N GLY A 145 -17.28 -14.79 -7.62
CA GLY A 145 -16.81 -13.44 -7.92
C GLY A 145 -15.50 -13.10 -7.21
N LEU A 146 -14.77 -14.09 -6.69
CA LEU A 146 -13.49 -13.92 -6.01
C LEU A 146 -12.38 -14.66 -6.75
N ILE A 147 -11.17 -14.11 -6.71
CA ILE A 147 -9.98 -14.82 -7.22
C ILE A 147 -9.25 -15.40 -6.01
N SER A 148 -9.56 -16.64 -5.61
CA SER A 148 -8.89 -17.29 -4.46
C SER A 148 -7.63 -18.08 -4.87
N ALA A 149 -7.34 -18.18 -6.17
CA ALA A 149 -6.12 -18.75 -6.72
C ALA A 149 -5.41 -17.73 -7.66
N PRO A 150 -4.97 -16.57 -7.15
CA PRO A 150 -4.41 -15.48 -7.97
C PRO A 150 -3.18 -15.91 -8.77
N GLU A 151 -2.41 -16.89 -8.28
CA GLU A 151 -1.26 -17.45 -8.98
C GLU A 151 -1.60 -18.18 -10.28
N LYS A 152 -2.86 -18.62 -10.45
CA LYS A 152 -3.34 -19.24 -11.69
C LYS A 152 -3.93 -18.23 -12.67
N CYS A 153 -4.19 -17.01 -12.22
CA CYS A 153 -4.82 -15.98 -13.02
C CYS A 153 -3.80 -15.31 -13.94
N HIS A 154 -3.76 -15.74 -15.20
CA HIS A 154 -2.95 -15.13 -16.25
C HIS A 154 -3.87 -14.50 -17.31
N TYR A 155 -4.37 -13.30 -17.00
CA TYR A 155 -5.25 -12.56 -17.91
C TYR A 155 -4.46 -11.78 -18.96
N ASP A 156 -4.84 -11.95 -20.23
CA ASP A 156 -4.30 -11.17 -21.35
C ASP A 156 -5.13 -9.89 -21.53
N THR A 157 -4.59 -8.76 -21.06
CA THR A 157 -5.27 -7.45 -21.09
C THR A 157 -5.55 -6.95 -22.50
N SER A 158 -4.86 -7.46 -23.52
CA SER A 158 -5.10 -7.06 -24.92
C SER A 158 -6.50 -7.43 -25.41
N LYS A 159 -7.16 -8.40 -24.76
CA LYS A 159 -8.55 -8.80 -25.03
C LYS A 159 -9.58 -7.69 -24.74
N LEU A 160 -9.18 -6.67 -23.99
CA LEU A 160 -10.03 -5.52 -23.66
C LEU A 160 -9.97 -4.42 -24.71
N VAL A 161 -8.98 -4.42 -25.60
CA VAL A 161 -8.85 -3.40 -26.64
C VAL A 161 -10.12 -3.33 -27.49
N SER A 162 -10.58 -2.11 -27.78
CA SER A 162 -11.82 -1.80 -28.51
C SER A 162 -13.13 -2.09 -27.76
N LYS A 163 -13.09 -2.53 -26.50
CA LYS A 163 -14.28 -2.58 -25.64
C LYS A 163 -14.78 -1.16 -25.36
N LYS A 164 -16.10 -0.98 -25.36
CA LYS A 164 -16.78 0.27 -25.03
C LYS A 164 -17.27 0.19 -23.59
N ILE A 165 -16.86 1.15 -22.77
CA ILE A 165 -17.18 1.24 -21.35
C ILE A 165 -17.99 2.52 -21.15
N GLU A 166 -19.18 2.39 -20.55
CA GLU A 166 -19.94 3.57 -20.12
C GLU A 166 -19.34 4.11 -18.82
N CYS A 167 -18.89 5.36 -18.85
CA CYS A 167 -18.18 6.00 -17.76
C CYS A 167 -19.03 7.11 -17.18
N THR A 168 -19.60 6.86 -15.99
CA THR A 168 -20.40 7.86 -15.27
C THR A 168 -19.56 9.08 -14.87
N GLU A 169 -18.26 8.90 -14.61
CA GLU A 169 -17.36 9.99 -14.21
C GLU A 169 -17.16 11.04 -15.30
N THR A 170 -17.20 10.61 -16.57
CA THR A 170 -16.96 11.45 -17.73
C THR A 170 -18.23 11.70 -18.54
N ASP A 171 -19.38 11.22 -18.07
CA ASP A 171 -20.68 11.21 -18.76
C ASP A 171 -20.56 10.82 -20.25
N SER A 172 -19.76 9.78 -20.52
CA SER A 172 -19.41 9.39 -21.88
C SER A 172 -19.01 7.92 -22.00
N THR A 173 -19.05 7.42 -23.22
CA THR A 173 -18.54 6.09 -23.56
C THR A 173 -17.05 6.17 -23.90
N VAL A 174 -16.22 5.44 -23.17
CA VAL A 174 -14.78 5.33 -23.40
C VAL A 174 -14.47 4.04 -24.15
N VAL A 175 -13.63 4.13 -25.18
CA VAL A 175 -13.10 2.95 -25.88
C VAL A 175 -11.75 2.58 -25.29
N VAL A 176 -11.60 1.34 -24.83
CA VAL A 176 -10.33 0.84 -24.31
C VAL A 176 -9.29 0.80 -25.43
N THR A 177 -8.20 1.55 -25.25
CA THR A 177 -7.10 1.63 -26.22
C THR A 177 -6.03 0.57 -25.93
N LYS A 178 -5.05 0.44 -26.83
CA LYS A 178 -3.87 -0.40 -26.58
C LYS A 178 -3.06 0.09 -25.39
N GLU A 179 -2.94 1.42 -25.22
CA GLU A 179 -2.24 2.05 -24.11
C GLU A 179 -2.94 1.76 -22.77
N HIS A 180 -4.28 1.74 -22.73
CA HIS A 180 -5.02 1.33 -21.53
C HIS A 180 -4.70 -0.14 -21.15
N ALA A 181 -4.70 -1.05 -22.13
CA ALA A 181 -4.38 -2.45 -21.90
C ALA A 181 -2.92 -2.67 -21.46
N GLU A 182 -1.98 -1.94 -22.06
CA GLU A 182 -0.56 -1.97 -21.70
C GLU A 182 -0.32 -1.42 -20.28
N LEU A 183 -0.97 -0.31 -19.93
CA LEU A 183 -0.93 0.26 -18.58
C LEU A 183 -1.35 -0.76 -17.53
N VAL A 184 -2.50 -1.41 -17.72
CA VAL A 184 -3.00 -2.42 -16.77
C VAL A 184 -2.06 -3.63 -16.69
N ALA A 185 -1.54 -4.10 -17.82
CA ALA A 185 -0.56 -5.21 -17.82
C ALA A 185 0.66 -4.86 -16.96
N LYS A 186 1.25 -3.68 -17.14
CA LYS A 186 2.43 -3.25 -16.37
C LYS A 186 2.15 -3.02 -14.89
N ILE A 187 0.92 -2.64 -14.52
CA ILE A 187 0.50 -2.56 -13.11
C ILE A 187 0.43 -3.95 -12.48
N LEU A 188 -0.09 -4.95 -13.20
CA LEU A 188 -0.16 -6.35 -12.75
C LEU A 188 1.23 -7.02 -12.70
N GLU A 189 2.13 -6.66 -13.61
CA GLU A 189 3.52 -7.15 -13.63
C GLU A 189 4.38 -6.55 -12.50
N GLY A 190 4.17 -5.28 -12.19
CA GLY A 190 4.94 -4.54 -11.18
C GLY A 190 6.18 -3.84 -11.74
N PRO A 191 6.95 -3.16 -10.87
CA PRO A 191 8.11 -2.38 -11.30
C PRO A 191 9.29 -3.26 -11.72
N VAL A 192 9.94 -2.86 -12.82
CA VAL A 192 11.19 -3.46 -13.34
C VAL A 192 12.26 -2.38 -13.50
N ASP A 193 13.54 -2.77 -13.40
CA ASP A 193 14.65 -1.87 -13.72
C ASP A 193 14.88 -1.73 -15.23
N SER A 194 15.84 -0.89 -15.63
CA SER A 194 16.18 -0.63 -17.04
C SER A 194 16.73 -1.86 -17.79
N ASN A 195 17.13 -2.92 -17.07
CA ASN A 195 17.56 -4.19 -17.65
C ASN A 195 16.44 -5.24 -17.67
N GLY A 196 15.22 -4.87 -17.24
CA GLY A 196 14.07 -5.77 -17.16
C GLY A 196 14.05 -6.66 -15.92
N LYS A 197 14.89 -6.39 -14.90
CA LYS A 197 14.86 -7.15 -13.65
C LYS A 197 13.69 -6.68 -12.79
N THR A 198 12.86 -7.61 -12.31
CA THR A 198 11.78 -7.34 -11.36
C THR A 198 12.33 -6.74 -10.06
N LEU A 199 11.77 -5.61 -9.65
CA LEU A 199 12.10 -4.89 -8.41
C LEU A 199 11.15 -5.25 -7.27
N TRP A 200 9.87 -5.45 -7.60
CA TRP A 200 8.82 -5.85 -6.67
C TRP A 200 7.67 -6.52 -7.41
N TYR A 201 6.74 -7.10 -6.66
CA TYR A 201 5.51 -7.67 -7.22
C TYR A 201 4.57 -6.57 -7.71
N GLY A 202 3.81 -6.85 -8.76
CA GLY A 202 2.70 -6.00 -9.21
C GLY A 202 1.45 -6.14 -8.35
N THR A 203 0.42 -5.39 -8.73
CA THR A 203 -0.90 -5.50 -8.09
C THR A 203 -1.48 -6.88 -8.39
N PRO A 204 -1.82 -7.71 -7.37
CA PRO A 204 -2.38 -9.03 -7.61
C PRO A 204 -3.69 -8.95 -8.42
N PRO A 205 -3.92 -9.88 -9.37
CA PRO A 205 -5.21 -9.93 -10.06
C PRO A 205 -6.32 -10.15 -9.03
N GLY A 206 -7.36 -9.31 -9.07
CA GLY A 206 -8.44 -9.35 -8.07
C GLY A 206 -8.35 -8.24 -7.03
N ALA A 207 -7.17 -7.65 -6.79
CA ALA A 207 -7.05 -6.48 -5.96
C ALA A 207 -7.57 -5.24 -6.70
N ASP A 208 -8.40 -4.45 -6.03
CA ASP A 208 -8.97 -3.23 -6.60
C ASP A 208 -7.87 -2.23 -6.99
N PHE A 209 -7.93 -1.74 -8.24
CA PHE A 209 -7.00 -0.74 -8.76
C PHE A 209 -7.18 0.62 -8.07
N ASP A 210 -8.35 0.94 -7.52
CA ASP A 210 -8.63 2.23 -6.85
C ASP A 210 -7.66 2.54 -5.69
N GLY A 211 -7.02 1.51 -5.11
CA GLY A 211 -6.06 1.68 -4.02
C GLY A 211 -4.73 2.32 -4.46
N LEU A 212 -4.17 1.91 -5.60
CA LEU A 212 -2.82 2.32 -6.05
C LEU A 212 -2.83 3.02 -7.43
N ALA A 213 -3.82 2.72 -8.27
CA ALA A 213 -4.01 3.28 -9.61
C ALA A 213 -5.28 4.15 -9.64
N ASN A 214 -5.36 5.10 -8.71
CA ASN A 214 -6.50 6.00 -8.61
C ASN A 214 -6.36 7.20 -9.55
N THR A 215 -7.49 7.74 -10.01
CA THR A 215 -7.57 8.92 -10.87
C THR A 215 -8.70 9.84 -10.43
N THR A 216 -8.56 11.13 -10.71
CA THR A 216 -9.59 12.14 -10.43
C THR A 216 -9.65 13.17 -11.55
N THR A 217 -10.75 13.92 -11.63
CA THR A 217 -10.91 14.99 -12.61
C THR A 217 -10.65 16.35 -11.96
N VAL A 218 -9.64 17.06 -12.46
CA VAL A 218 -9.30 18.43 -12.05
C VAL A 218 -9.45 19.34 -13.27
N ASN A 219 -10.37 20.31 -13.19
CA ASN A 219 -10.64 21.27 -14.26
C ASN A 219 -10.92 20.62 -15.63
N GLY A 220 -11.61 19.48 -15.64
CA GLY A 220 -11.95 18.73 -16.87
C GLY A 220 -10.85 17.82 -17.40
N THR A 221 -9.69 17.78 -16.74
CA THR A 221 -8.58 16.87 -17.08
C THR A 221 -8.49 15.76 -16.04
N ILE A 222 -8.39 14.52 -16.50
CA ILE A 222 -8.16 13.38 -15.61
C ILE A 222 -6.68 13.34 -15.24
N VAL A 223 -6.40 13.26 -13.94
CA VAL A 223 -5.06 13.21 -13.38
C VAL A 223 -4.92 12.01 -12.43
N PRO A 224 -3.73 11.40 -12.33
CA PRO A 224 -3.49 10.36 -11.34
C PRO A 224 -3.59 10.95 -9.93
N VAL A 225 -4.05 10.13 -8.98
CA VAL A 225 -4.02 10.42 -7.55
C VAL A 225 -3.05 9.42 -6.92
N PRO A 226 -1.79 9.82 -6.69
CA PRO A 226 -0.82 8.93 -6.09
C PRO A 226 -1.22 8.44 -4.70
N PHE A 227 -0.76 7.25 -4.33
CA PHE A 227 -0.92 6.77 -2.98
C PHE A 227 -0.10 7.65 -2.02
N VAL A 228 -0.80 8.37 -1.13
CA VAL A 228 -0.21 9.45 -0.29
C VAL A 228 1.04 9.02 0.47
N THR A 229 1.06 7.80 1.01
CA THR A 229 2.22 7.30 1.77
C THR A 229 3.43 7.05 0.86
N ALA A 230 3.20 6.51 -0.34
CA ALA A 230 4.26 6.30 -1.31
C ALA A 230 4.79 7.64 -1.86
N GLU A 231 3.89 8.57 -2.21
CA GLU A 231 4.27 9.93 -2.65
C GLU A 231 5.12 10.65 -1.58
N ALA A 232 4.68 10.59 -0.32
CA ALA A 232 5.40 11.17 0.81
C ALA A 232 6.79 10.52 0.99
N TRP A 233 6.90 9.22 0.71
CA TRP A 233 8.19 8.51 0.74
C TRP A 233 9.13 9.04 -0.36
N PHE A 234 8.67 9.14 -1.61
CA PHE A 234 9.48 9.69 -2.70
C PHE A 234 9.91 11.14 -2.47
N ASN A 235 8.99 12.01 -2.08
CA ASN A 235 9.26 13.44 -1.95
C ASN A 235 10.23 13.80 -0.82
N GLN A 236 10.54 12.89 0.10
CA GLN A 236 11.38 13.18 1.28
C GLN A 236 12.55 12.21 1.48
N LEU A 237 12.57 11.05 0.78
CA LEU A 237 13.54 9.97 1.05
C LEU A 237 14.34 9.53 -0.16
N ILE A 238 13.97 10.01 -1.34
CA ILE A 238 14.64 9.68 -2.59
C ILE A 238 14.98 11.02 -3.25
N ASP A 239 16.26 11.38 -3.23
CA ASP A 239 16.82 12.53 -3.96
C ASP A 239 16.93 12.23 -5.46
#